data_AF-A0A420VWU4-F1
#
_entry.id   AF-A0A420VWU4-F1
#
_cell.length_a   1.000
_cell.length_b   1.000
_cell.length_c   1.000
_cell.angle_alpha   90.00
_cell.angle_beta   90.00
_cell.angle_gamma   90.00
#
_symmetry.space_group_name_H-M   'P 1'
#
loop_
_entity.id
_entity.type
_entity.pdbx_description
1 polymer ?
#
loop_
_entity_poly.entity_id
_entity_poly.type
_entity_poly.pdbx_seq_one_letter_code
_entity_poly.pdbx_strand_id
1 'polypeptide(L)'
;MEGSVNKYSFVFQPDEAGIVLVDGIKQRLRAALAEEFPDKDKGWYHSCNSKAHVTICAFTGNDDTLAQAIAVLHQSLRYERSQYVYFDHFASFAGGAFYIGPTVHARSYLKDRARKVVHTLSPFDLIEISDEPHISIGRRLEPERLEFAKKMLRSVDLSFMCNGVYIRRFNPDMGQYEPVDFVKFGNQSKENSGQLTFKF
;
A
#
# COMPACT_ATOMS: atom_id res chain seq x y z
N MET A 1 -24.77 -0.18 22.12
CA MET A 1 -24.85 -0.58 20.70
C MET A 1 -23.47 -1.10 20.33
N GLU A 2 -23.32 -2.41 20.14
CA GLU A 2 -22.09 -2.93 19.56
C GLU A 2 -22.00 -2.41 18.12
N GLY A 3 -20.98 -1.59 17.84
CA GLY A 3 -20.73 -1.10 16.48
C GLY A 3 -20.41 -2.26 15.54
N SER A 4 -20.79 -2.13 14.27
CA SER A 4 -20.48 -3.13 13.24
C SER A 4 -18.97 -3.37 13.17
N VAL A 5 -18.57 -4.63 13.18
CA VAL A 5 -17.16 -5.03 13.01
C VAL A 5 -16.79 -4.90 11.53
N ASN A 6 -15.78 -4.08 11.24
CA ASN A 6 -15.29 -3.75 9.91
C ASN A 6 -13.82 -4.14 9.75
N LYS A 7 -13.38 -4.36 8.51
CA LYS A 7 -11.97 -4.57 8.18
C LYS A 7 -11.33 -3.26 7.71
N TYR A 8 -10.26 -2.85 8.38
CA TYR A 8 -9.51 -1.64 8.10
C TYR A 8 -8.11 -1.96 7.59
N SER A 9 -7.68 -1.32 6.51
CA SER A 9 -6.36 -1.48 5.89
C SER A 9 -5.60 -0.16 5.91
N PHE A 10 -4.34 -0.23 6.36
CA PHE A 10 -3.39 0.87 6.42
C PHE A 10 -2.40 0.74 5.27
N VAL A 11 -2.26 1.79 4.48
CA VAL A 11 -1.47 1.75 3.25
C VAL A 11 -0.69 3.05 3.01
N PHE A 12 0.39 2.95 2.24
CA PHE A 12 0.87 4.09 1.48
C PHE A 12 0.15 4.14 0.14
N GLN A 13 -0.25 5.32 -0.31
CA GLN A 13 -0.98 5.50 -1.56
C GLN A 13 -0.26 6.53 -2.42
N PRO A 14 -0.07 6.27 -3.73
CA PRO A 14 0.31 7.30 -4.69
C PRO A 14 -0.71 8.45 -4.74
N ASP A 15 -0.29 9.56 -5.33
CA ASP A 15 -1.21 10.64 -5.70
C ASP A 15 -2.13 10.22 -6.86
N GLU A 16 -3.03 11.13 -7.26
CA GLU A 16 -4.00 10.84 -8.32
C GLU A 16 -3.32 10.43 -9.64
N ALA A 17 -2.21 11.08 -10.00
CA ALA A 17 -1.45 10.73 -11.20
C ALA A 17 -0.90 9.30 -11.12
N GLY A 18 -0.33 8.91 -9.97
CA GLY A 18 0.12 7.55 -9.75
C GLY A 18 -1.01 6.50 -9.73
N ILE A 19 -2.18 6.87 -9.19
CA ILE A 19 -3.38 6.00 -9.22
C ILE A 19 -3.85 5.78 -10.66
N VAL A 20 -3.98 6.85 -11.44
CA VAL A 20 -4.39 6.80 -12.86
C VAL A 20 -3.40 5.99 -13.69
N LEU A 21 -2.09 6.17 -13.47
CA LEU A 21 -1.06 5.40 -14.16
C LEU A 21 -1.23 3.89 -13.92
N VAL A 22 -1.38 3.49 -12.66
CA VAL A 22 -1.51 2.08 -12.29
C VAL A 22 -2.82 1.48 -12.77
N ASP A 23 -3.93 2.22 -12.70
CA ASP A 23 -5.20 1.78 -13.28
C ASP A 23 -5.07 1.57 -14.79
N GLY A 24 -4.44 2.50 -15.51
CA GLY A 24 -4.14 2.36 -16.93
C GLY A 24 -3.29 1.12 -17.24
N ILE A 25 -2.28 0.81 -16.43
CA ILE A 25 -1.49 -0.44 -16.55
C ILE A 25 -2.38 -1.66 -16.38
N LYS A 26 -3.27 -1.66 -15.38
CA LYS A 26 -4.18 -2.77 -15.10
C LYS A 26 -5.20 -2.98 -16.21
N GLN A 27 -5.82 -1.92 -16.73
CA GLN A 27 -6.78 -2.02 -17.82
C GLN A 27 -6.10 -2.49 -19.11
N ARG A 28 -4.89 -1.99 -19.44
CA ARG A 28 -4.12 -2.51 -20.57
C ARG A 28 -3.82 -3.99 -20.44
N LEU A 29 -3.35 -4.44 -19.27
CA LEU A 29 -3.11 -5.87 -19.02
C LEU A 29 -4.39 -6.70 -19.16
N ARG A 30 -5.52 -6.20 -18.66
CA ARG A 30 -6.82 -6.87 -18.78
C ARG A 30 -7.24 -7.03 -20.24
N ALA A 31 -7.14 -5.97 -21.04
CA ALA A 31 -7.47 -6.01 -22.46
C ALA A 31 -6.58 -7.00 -23.22
N ALA A 32 -5.26 -6.92 -23.02
CA ALA A 32 -4.32 -7.83 -23.68
C ALA A 32 -4.51 -9.29 -23.27
N LEU A 33 -4.84 -9.57 -22.00
CA LEU A 33 -5.19 -10.92 -21.56
C LEU A 33 -6.50 -11.42 -22.19
N ALA A 34 -7.47 -10.54 -22.45
CA ALA A 34 -8.72 -10.92 -23.12
C ALA A 34 -8.51 -11.25 -24.60
N GLU A 35 -7.55 -10.57 -25.25
CA GLU A 35 -7.16 -10.84 -26.64
C GLU A 35 -6.35 -12.14 -26.77
N GLU A 36 -5.35 -12.34 -25.91
CA GLU A 36 -4.47 -13.51 -25.95
C GLU A 36 -5.17 -14.80 -25.47
N PHE A 37 -6.04 -14.69 -24.46
CA PHE A 37 -6.73 -15.83 -23.85
C PHE A 37 -8.27 -15.65 -23.95
N PRO A 38 -8.86 -15.70 -25.17
CA PRO A 38 -10.26 -15.35 -25.39
C PRO A 38 -11.26 -16.27 -24.68
N ASP A 39 -10.86 -17.52 -24.42
CA ASP A 39 -11.69 -18.51 -23.71
C ASP A 39 -11.70 -18.30 -22.18
N LYS A 40 -10.93 -17.34 -21.65
CA LYS A 40 -10.75 -17.11 -20.20
C LYS A 40 -11.29 -15.77 -19.73
N ASP A 41 -12.39 -15.79 -18.99
CA ASP A 41 -12.97 -14.70 -18.17
C ASP A 41 -12.89 -13.26 -18.75
N LYS A 42 -12.81 -13.13 -20.08
CA LYS A 42 -12.55 -11.86 -20.78
C LYS A 42 -11.42 -11.05 -20.14
N GLY A 43 -10.31 -11.73 -19.85
CA GLY A 43 -9.10 -11.12 -19.30
C GLY A 43 -9.19 -10.72 -17.83
N TRP A 44 -10.26 -11.02 -17.11
CA TRP A 44 -10.41 -10.68 -15.69
C TRP A 44 -9.33 -11.35 -14.82
N TYR A 45 -8.79 -10.63 -13.83
CA TYR A 45 -7.88 -11.18 -12.81
C TYR A 45 -8.05 -10.44 -11.46
N HIS A 46 -7.61 -11.06 -10.36
CA HIS A 46 -7.74 -10.44 -9.04
C HIS A 46 -6.89 -9.17 -8.97
N SER A 47 -7.42 -8.13 -8.32
CA SER A 47 -6.86 -6.76 -8.23
C SER A 47 -6.94 -5.89 -9.48
N CYS A 48 -7.59 -6.33 -10.56
CA CYS A 48 -7.77 -5.51 -11.77
C CYS A 48 -8.45 -4.16 -11.49
N ASN A 49 -9.38 -4.10 -10.53
CA ASN A 49 -10.10 -2.87 -10.15
C ASN A 49 -9.61 -2.26 -8.81
N SER A 50 -8.55 -2.81 -8.21
CA SER A 50 -8.05 -2.30 -6.94
C SER A 50 -7.21 -1.05 -7.18
N LYS A 51 -7.48 0.04 -6.45
CA LYS A 51 -6.66 1.27 -6.52
C LYS A 51 -5.20 1.01 -6.17
N ALA A 52 -4.27 1.79 -6.72
CA ALA A 52 -2.85 1.68 -6.42
C ALA A 52 -2.58 1.90 -4.94
N HIS A 53 -1.83 1.02 -4.30
CA HIS A 53 -1.42 1.15 -2.90
C HIS A 53 -0.28 0.20 -2.57
N VAL A 54 0.45 0.53 -1.51
CA VAL A 54 1.41 -0.33 -0.82
C VAL A 54 0.81 -0.71 0.53
N THR A 55 0.48 -1.99 0.72
CA THR A 55 -0.08 -2.48 1.98
C THR A 55 0.96 -2.38 3.10
N ILE A 56 0.51 -1.98 4.30
CA ILE A 56 1.33 -2.01 5.53
C ILE A 56 0.81 -3.12 6.45
N CYS A 57 -0.45 -3.00 6.87
CA CYS A 57 -1.16 -3.97 7.69
C CYS A 57 -2.68 -3.72 7.60
N ALA A 58 -3.45 -4.57 8.26
CA ALA A 58 -4.87 -4.41 8.48
C ALA A 58 -5.25 -4.85 9.91
N PHE A 59 -6.45 -4.51 10.35
CA PHE A 59 -7.09 -5.16 11.49
C PHE A 59 -8.61 -5.17 11.30
N THR A 60 -9.29 -5.91 12.17
CA THR A 60 -10.75 -5.97 12.23
C THR A 60 -11.24 -5.34 13.53
N GLY A 61 -12.21 -4.43 13.48
CA GLY A 61 -12.70 -3.72 14.66
C GLY A 61 -13.90 -2.83 14.35
N ASN A 62 -14.48 -2.23 15.38
CA ASN A 62 -15.53 -1.23 15.21
C ASN A 62 -14.92 0.17 15.02
N ASP A 63 -15.77 1.18 14.87
CA ASP A 63 -15.34 2.56 14.61
C ASP A 63 -14.58 3.17 15.82
N ASP A 64 -14.88 2.74 17.05
CA ASP A 64 -14.16 3.16 18.26
C ASP A 64 -12.72 2.61 18.27
N THR A 65 -12.55 1.33 17.89
CA THR A 65 -11.23 0.72 17.70
C THR A 65 -10.44 1.48 16.64
N LEU A 66 -11.10 1.85 15.53
CA LEU A 66 -10.46 2.64 14.49
C LEU A 66 -10.04 4.03 14.99
N ALA A 67 -10.91 4.75 15.68
CA ALA A 67 -10.62 6.08 16.21
C ALA A 67 -9.41 6.06 17.15
N GLN A 68 -9.31 5.04 18.01
CA GLN A 68 -8.16 4.82 18.89
C GLN A 68 -6.87 4.55 18.10
N ALA A 69 -6.93 3.70 17.07
CA ALA A 69 -5.79 3.42 16.19
C ALA A 69 -5.28 4.68 15.47
N ILE A 70 -6.19 5.51 14.95
CA ILE A 70 -5.87 6.78 14.30
C ILE A 70 -5.21 7.76 15.29
N ALA A 71 -5.76 7.87 16.51
CA ALA A 71 -5.22 8.76 17.54
C ALA A 71 -3.78 8.41 17.92
N VAL A 72 -3.45 7.12 18.12
CA VAL A 72 -2.08 6.71 18.43
C VAL A 72 -1.13 6.88 17.23
N LEU A 73 -1.62 6.72 16.00
CA LEU A 73 -0.84 6.99 14.80
C LEU A 73 -0.48 8.47 14.68
N HIS A 74 -1.42 9.39 14.91
CA HIS A 74 -1.12 10.82 14.88
C HIS A 74 0.02 11.19 15.83
N GLN A 75 0.03 10.64 17.05
CA GLN A 75 1.08 10.91 18.03
C GLN A 75 2.42 10.30 17.62
N SER A 76 2.40 9.09 17.09
CA SER A 76 3.61 8.34 16.72
C SER A 76 4.27 8.90 15.45
N LEU A 77 3.47 9.33 14.48
CA LEU A 77 3.92 9.74 13.14
C LEU A 77 4.35 11.21 13.04
N ARG A 78 4.22 12.00 14.11
CA ARG A 78 4.59 13.42 14.12
C ARG A 78 6.06 13.70 13.81
N TYR A 79 6.95 12.75 14.11
CA TYR A 79 8.39 12.86 13.88
C TYR A 79 8.85 12.18 12.59
N GLU A 80 7.95 11.46 11.92
CA GLU A 80 8.28 10.78 10.67
C GLU A 80 8.43 11.81 9.56
N ARG A 81 9.36 11.52 8.63
CA ARG A 81 9.70 12.41 7.53
C ARG A 81 9.05 11.94 6.24
N SER A 82 8.42 12.85 5.52
CA SER A 82 7.93 12.60 4.16
C SER A 82 9.12 12.46 3.20
N GLN A 83 8.98 11.56 2.23
CA GLN A 83 10.02 11.35 1.21
C GLN A 83 9.39 10.95 -0.12
N TYR A 84 9.97 11.44 -1.22
CA TYR A 84 9.67 10.89 -2.54
C TYR A 84 10.17 9.46 -2.64
N VAL A 85 9.27 8.57 -3.05
CA VAL A 85 9.57 7.15 -3.30
C VAL A 85 9.40 6.87 -4.79
N TYR A 86 10.27 6.01 -5.32
CA TYR A 86 10.36 5.68 -6.73
C TYR A 86 10.20 4.18 -6.92
N PHE A 87 9.47 3.79 -7.95
CA PHE A 87 9.22 2.44 -8.38
C PHE A 87 9.52 2.32 -9.87
N ASP A 88 10.38 1.36 -10.22
CA ASP A 88 11.09 1.35 -11.50
C ASP A 88 11.06 0.00 -12.22
N HIS A 89 10.49 -1.04 -11.61
CA HIS A 89 10.48 -2.37 -12.19
C HIS A 89 9.20 -3.13 -11.90
N PHE A 90 8.90 -4.08 -12.79
CA PHE A 90 7.93 -5.12 -12.53
C PHE A 90 8.62 -6.36 -11.95
N ALA A 91 7.94 -7.06 -11.06
CA ALA A 91 8.38 -8.34 -10.53
C ALA A 91 7.18 -9.22 -10.16
N SER A 92 7.46 -10.44 -9.69
CA SER A 92 6.43 -11.39 -9.32
C SER A 92 6.82 -12.23 -8.11
N PHE A 93 5.83 -12.58 -7.28
CA PHE A 93 6.01 -13.57 -6.21
C PHE A 93 5.57 -14.97 -6.67
N ALA A 94 6.10 -15.99 -6.00
CA ALA A 94 5.55 -17.34 -6.08
C ALA A 94 4.07 -17.30 -5.66
N GLY A 95 3.17 -17.81 -6.51
CA GLY A 95 1.71 -17.74 -6.30
C GLY A 95 0.94 -16.78 -7.22
N GLY A 96 1.58 -16.27 -8.28
CA GLY A 96 0.86 -15.55 -9.34
C GLY A 96 0.61 -14.06 -9.06
N ALA A 97 1.33 -13.47 -8.11
CA ALA A 97 1.29 -12.02 -7.90
C ALA A 97 2.28 -11.34 -8.85
N PHE A 98 1.81 -10.34 -9.60
CA PHE A 98 2.59 -9.47 -10.47
C PHE A 98 2.45 -8.04 -9.97
N TYR A 99 3.56 -7.33 -9.79
CA TYR A 99 3.57 -6.06 -9.07
C TYR A 99 4.62 -5.09 -9.60
N ILE A 100 4.46 -3.81 -9.25
CA ILE A 100 5.46 -2.76 -9.40
C ILE A 100 6.28 -2.68 -8.10
N GLY A 101 7.59 -2.83 -8.20
CA GLY A 101 8.53 -2.82 -7.09
C GLY A 101 9.23 -1.46 -6.91
N PRO A 102 9.53 -1.05 -5.66
CA PRO A 102 10.27 0.17 -5.39
C PRO A 102 11.76 0.01 -5.68
N THR A 103 12.45 1.12 -5.97
CA THR A 103 13.92 1.17 -5.96
C THR A 103 14.47 0.74 -4.59
N VAL A 104 15.73 0.32 -4.51
CA VAL A 104 16.37 -0.11 -3.25
C VAL A 104 16.23 0.95 -2.13
N HIS A 105 16.41 2.22 -2.47
CA HIS A 105 16.29 3.33 -1.52
C HIS A 105 14.85 3.53 -1.05
N ALA A 106 13.89 3.55 -1.98
CA ALA A 106 12.48 3.66 -1.65
C ALA A 106 12.00 2.46 -0.82
N ARG A 107 12.47 1.25 -1.15
CA ARG A 107 12.18 0.02 -0.39
C ARG A 107 12.61 0.16 1.07
N SER A 108 13.85 0.57 1.33
CA SER A 108 14.35 0.75 2.70
C SER A 108 13.49 1.74 3.48
N TYR A 109 13.23 2.91 2.88
CA TYR A 109 12.40 3.93 3.48
C TYR A 109 10.99 3.42 3.81
N LEU A 110 10.31 2.78 2.84
CA LEU A 110 8.96 2.27 3.02
C LEU A 110 8.89 1.18 4.09
N LYS A 111 9.88 0.28 4.16
CA LYS A 111 9.95 -0.75 5.21
C LYS A 111 10.09 -0.13 6.60
N ASP A 112 10.90 0.91 6.75
CA ASP A 112 11.08 1.56 8.04
C ASP A 112 9.82 2.30 8.49
N ARG A 113 9.13 3.00 7.58
CA ARG A 113 7.84 3.62 7.88
C ARG A 113 6.76 2.57 8.18
N ALA A 114 6.69 1.49 7.40
CA ALA A 114 5.75 0.40 7.62
C ALA A 114 5.95 -0.25 9.00
N ARG A 115 7.20 -0.56 9.38
CA ARG A 115 7.55 -1.09 10.70
C ARG A 115 7.11 -0.16 11.83
N LYS A 116 7.30 1.16 11.66
CA LYS A 116 6.85 2.15 12.64
C LYS A 116 5.34 2.12 12.82
N VAL A 117 4.59 2.04 11.72
CA VAL A 117 3.12 1.91 11.74
C VAL A 117 2.69 0.62 12.42
N VAL A 118 3.25 -0.53 12.01
CA VAL A 118 2.97 -1.85 12.59
C VAL A 118 3.26 -1.88 14.08
N HIS A 119 4.40 -1.34 14.52
CA HIS A 119 4.74 -1.27 15.94
C HIS A 119 3.79 -0.37 16.72
N THR A 120 3.38 0.76 16.14
CA THR A 120 2.41 1.68 16.78
C THR A 120 1.04 1.02 16.94
N LEU A 121 0.65 0.19 15.96
CA LEU A 121 -0.64 -0.47 15.93
C LEU A 121 -0.61 -1.90 16.51
N SER A 122 0.50 -2.37 17.09
CA SER A 122 0.59 -3.72 17.65
C SER A 122 -0.46 -4.03 18.73
N PRO A 123 -1.05 -3.06 19.47
CA PRO A 123 -2.15 -3.34 20.39
C PRO A 123 -3.50 -3.70 19.73
N PHE A 124 -3.64 -3.62 18.40
CA PHE A 124 -4.92 -3.74 17.68
C PHE A 124 -5.09 -5.06 16.90
N ASP A 125 -4.48 -6.17 17.35
CA ASP A 125 -4.59 -7.50 16.72
C ASP A 125 -4.43 -7.48 15.18
N LEU A 126 -3.24 -7.04 14.74
CA LEU A 126 -2.95 -6.85 13.34
C LEU A 126 -3.00 -8.14 12.52
N ILE A 127 -3.53 -8.02 11.31
CA ILE A 127 -3.55 -9.03 10.25
C ILE A 127 -2.93 -8.48 8.97
N GLU A 128 -2.63 -9.35 8.01
CA GLU A 128 -2.14 -8.97 6.67
C GLU A 128 -0.94 -8.01 6.70
N ILE A 129 -0.04 -8.21 7.67
CA ILE A 129 1.20 -7.45 7.78
C ILE A 129 2.06 -7.73 6.55
N SER A 130 2.40 -6.68 5.80
CA SER A 130 3.23 -6.78 4.61
C SER A 130 4.68 -6.48 4.96
N ASP A 131 5.57 -7.39 4.59
CA ASP A 131 7.02 -7.30 4.81
C ASP A 131 7.79 -6.73 3.60
N GLU A 132 7.19 -6.84 2.41
CA GLU A 132 7.77 -6.44 1.15
C GLU A 132 6.90 -5.35 0.48
N PRO A 133 7.33 -4.07 0.47
CA PRO A 133 6.58 -3.00 -0.17
C PRO A 133 6.44 -3.20 -1.68
N HIS A 134 5.21 -3.25 -2.18
CA HIS A 134 4.92 -3.39 -3.61
C HIS A 134 3.54 -2.83 -3.95
N ILE A 135 3.31 -2.50 -5.23
CA ILE A 135 1.99 -2.14 -5.76
C ILE A 135 1.50 -3.27 -6.64
N SER A 136 0.44 -3.96 -6.21
CA SER A 136 -0.14 -5.08 -6.97
C SER A 136 -0.71 -4.62 -8.30
N ILE A 137 -0.26 -5.24 -9.40
CA ILE A 137 -0.87 -5.14 -10.73
C ILE A 137 -1.90 -6.25 -10.88
N GLY A 138 -1.48 -7.50 -10.76
CA GLY A 138 -2.37 -8.67 -10.81
C GLY A 138 -2.06 -9.63 -9.68
N ARG A 139 -3.09 -10.28 -9.13
CA ARG A 139 -2.93 -11.35 -8.13
C ARG A 139 -3.53 -12.64 -8.65
N ARG A 140 -2.99 -13.77 -8.20
CA ARG A 140 -3.43 -15.13 -8.56
C ARG A 140 -3.53 -15.32 -10.09
N LEU A 141 -2.60 -14.72 -10.83
CA LEU A 141 -2.47 -15.00 -12.26
C LEU A 141 -1.99 -16.43 -12.42
N GLU A 142 -2.65 -17.17 -13.30
CA GLU A 142 -2.17 -18.47 -13.74
C GLU A 142 -0.78 -18.35 -14.39
N PRO A 143 0.05 -19.41 -14.35
CA PRO A 143 1.43 -19.33 -14.83
C PRO A 143 1.58 -18.72 -16.23
N GLU A 144 0.76 -19.15 -17.20
CA GLU A 144 0.80 -18.62 -18.57
C GLU A 144 0.43 -17.13 -18.67
N ARG A 145 -0.56 -16.68 -17.87
CA ARG A 145 -0.99 -15.28 -17.82
C ARG A 145 0.04 -14.40 -17.12
N LEU A 146 0.73 -14.95 -16.11
CA LEU A 146 1.85 -14.28 -15.45
C LEU A 146 3.03 -14.10 -16.41
N GLU A 147 3.40 -15.15 -17.15
CA GLU A 147 4.47 -15.08 -18.15
C GLU A 147 4.14 -14.12 -19.29
N PHE A 148 2.88 -14.08 -19.73
CA PHE A 148 2.41 -13.08 -20.68
C PHE A 148 2.54 -11.65 -20.12
N ALA A 149 2.10 -11.42 -18.88
CA ALA A 149 2.20 -10.10 -18.23
C ALA A 149 3.65 -9.60 -18.14
N LYS A 150 4.59 -10.49 -17.79
CA LYS A 150 6.04 -10.18 -17.73
C LYS A 150 6.61 -9.78 -19.09
N LYS A 151 6.14 -10.39 -20.19
CA LYS A 151 6.61 -10.06 -21.55
C LYS A 151 6.05 -8.74 -22.06
N MET A 152 4.79 -8.46 -21.71
CA MET A 152 4.05 -7.26 -22.13
C MET A 152 4.52 -5.99 -21.41
N LEU A 153 4.67 -6.06 -20.08
CA LEU A 153 4.94 -4.89 -19.24
C LEU A 153 6.43 -4.88 -18.87
N ARG A 154 7.20 -4.05 -19.59
CA ARG A 154 8.67 -4.07 -19.53
C ARG A 154 9.30 -2.97 -18.68
N SER A 155 8.67 -1.81 -18.59
CA SER A 155 9.17 -0.67 -17.81
C SER A 155 8.02 0.09 -17.17
N VAL A 156 8.32 0.70 -16.04
CA VAL A 156 7.41 1.57 -15.30
C VAL A 156 8.24 2.67 -14.67
N ASP A 157 7.69 3.87 -14.64
CA ASP A 157 8.24 4.99 -13.89
C ASP A 157 7.09 5.56 -13.07
N LEU A 158 7.09 5.23 -11.77
CA LEU A 158 6.11 5.70 -10.82
C LEU A 158 6.86 6.30 -9.63
N SER A 159 6.55 7.54 -9.33
CA SER A 159 7.00 8.18 -8.10
C SER A 159 5.86 8.91 -7.42
N PHE A 160 5.95 9.04 -6.10
CA PHE A 160 5.03 9.86 -5.34
C PHE A 160 5.68 10.31 -4.03
N MET A 161 5.18 11.40 -3.47
CA MET A 161 5.56 11.82 -2.13
C MET A 161 4.85 10.94 -1.11
N CYS A 162 5.58 10.03 -0.45
CA CYS A 162 5.06 9.31 0.70
C CYS A 162 5.05 10.27 1.90
N ASN A 163 3.88 10.81 2.23
CA ASN A 163 3.70 11.84 3.25
C ASN A 163 2.82 11.41 4.43
N GLY A 164 2.41 10.15 4.49
CA GLY A 164 1.52 9.66 5.54
C GLY A 164 0.94 8.30 5.21
N VAL A 165 -0.04 7.89 6.01
CA VAL A 165 -0.73 6.60 5.91
C VAL A 165 -2.19 6.84 5.59
N TYR A 166 -2.68 6.23 4.52
CA TYR A 166 -4.11 6.19 4.20
C TYR A 166 -4.76 5.03 4.94
N ILE A 167 -5.93 5.30 5.52
CA ILE A 167 -6.80 4.30 6.13
C ILE A 167 -7.97 4.05 5.20
N ARG A 168 -8.30 2.77 5.02
CA ARG A 168 -9.38 2.34 4.13
C ARG A 168 -10.24 1.29 4.82
N ARG A 169 -11.55 1.30 4.59
CA ARG A 169 -12.51 0.30 5.06
C ARG A 169 -12.90 -0.63 3.93
N PHE A 170 -12.96 -1.93 4.19
CA PHE A 170 -13.48 -2.88 3.24
C PHE A 170 -15.00 -2.75 3.13
N ASN A 171 -15.49 -2.56 1.90
CA ASN A 171 -16.89 -2.60 1.55
C ASN A 171 -17.23 -3.99 0.99
N PRO A 172 -18.02 -4.82 1.71
CA PRO A 172 -18.30 -6.18 1.29
C PRO A 172 -19.19 -6.25 0.04
N ASP A 173 -20.08 -5.27 -0.17
CA ASP A 173 -20.99 -5.23 -1.32
C ASP A 173 -20.22 -4.97 -2.63
N MET A 174 -19.17 -4.14 -2.56
CA MET A 174 -18.31 -3.84 -3.70
C MET A 174 -17.10 -4.78 -3.82
N GLY A 175 -16.75 -5.49 -2.75
CA GLY A 175 -15.52 -6.26 -2.66
C GLY A 175 -14.25 -5.40 -2.79
N GLN A 176 -14.33 -4.12 -2.41
CA GLN A 176 -13.24 -3.14 -2.54
C GLN A 176 -13.01 -2.38 -1.23
N TYR A 177 -11.88 -1.69 -1.13
CA TYR A 177 -11.60 -0.78 -0.03
C TYR A 177 -11.94 0.66 -0.41
N GLU A 178 -12.61 1.37 0.49
CA GLU A 178 -12.96 2.77 0.38
C GLU A 178 -12.11 3.61 1.36
N PRO A 179 -11.60 4.79 0.96
CA PRO A 179 -10.87 5.67 1.86
C PRO A 179 -11.74 6.10 3.05
N VAL A 180 -11.12 6.15 4.23
CA VAL A 180 -11.77 6.62 5.47
C VAL A 180 -11.07 7.85 6.01
N ASP A 181 -9.73 7.80 6.11
CA ASP A 181 -8.95 8.87 6.71
C ASP A 181 -7.50 8.82 6.21
N PHE A 182 -6.70 9.84 6.57
CA PHE A 182 -5.30 9.98 6.22
C PHE A 182 -4.51 10.61 7.38
N VAL A 183 -3.52 9.88 7.89
CA VAL A 183 -2.60 10.36 8.93
C VAL A 183 -1.29 10.82 8.30
N LYS A 184 -1.07 12.14 8.30
CA LYS A 184 0.15 12.76 7.76
C LYS A 184 1.37 12.55 8.67
N PHE A 185 2.53 12.36 8.06
CA PHE A 185 3.83 12.49 8.71
C PHE A 185 4.08 13.95 9.12
N GLY A 186 4.37 14.17 10.40
CA GLY A 186 4.43 15.53 10.95
C GLY A 186 5.70 16.30 10.60
N ASN A 187 6.75 15.64 10.10
CA ASN A 187 8.03 16.25 9.76
C ASN A 187 8.66 17.07 10.90
N GLN A 188 8.37 16.73 12.15
CA GLN A 188 8.97 17.40 13.30
C GLN A 188 10.39 16.88 13.54
N SER A 189 11.27 17.76 14.02
CA SER A 189 12.56 17.36 14.56
C SER A 189 12.33 16.82 15.97
N LYS A 190 12.94 15.70 16.32
CA LYS A 190 13.04 15.34 17.74
C LYS A 190 14.00 16.35 18.36
N GLU A 191 13.52 17.17 19.28
CA GLU A 191 14.45 17.95 20.11
C GLU A 191 15.35 16.95 20.85
N ASN A 192 16.66 17.09 20.69
CA ASN A 192 17.62 16.34 21.49
C ASN A 192 17.55 16.87 22.92
N SER A 193 16.66 16.35 23.76
CA SER A 193 16.56 16.67 25.19
C SER A 193 17.76 16.16 26.01
N GLY A 194 18.94 16.03 25.39
CA GLY A 194 20.15 15.47 25.96
C GLY A 194 21.44 16.13 25.46
N GLN A 195 21.38 17.34 24.90
CA GLN A 195 22.60 18.07 24.60
C GLN A 195 23.22 18.55 25.92
N LEU A 196 24.24 17.82 26.40
CA LEU A 196 25.09 18.24 27.51
C LEU A 196 25.69 19.61 27.16
N THR A 197 25.21 20.66 27.83
CA THR A 197 25.86 21.97 27.83
C THR A 197 27.17 21.84 28.60
N PHE A 198 28.30 21.83 27.87
CA PHE A 198 29.60 22.08 28.48
C PHE A 198 29.69 23.58 28.80
N LYS A 199 29.76 23.90 30.09
CA LYS A 199 30.15 25.24 30.54
C LYS A 199 31.67 25.33 30.43
N PHE A 200 32.14 26.23 29.56
CA PHE A 200 33.53 26.70 29.58
C PHE A 200 33.71 27.73 30.69
#